data_AF-A0A498FMW5-F1
#
_entry.id   AF-A0A498FMW5-F1
#
_cell.length_a   1.000
_cell.length_b   1.000
_cell.length_c   1.000
_cell.angle_alpha   90.00
_cell.angle_beta   90.00
_cell.angle_gamma   90.00
#
_symmetry.space_group_name_H-M   'P 1'
#
loop_
_entity.id
_entity.type
_entity.pdbx_description
1 polymer ?
#
loop_
_entity_poly.entity_id
_entity_poly.type
_entity_poly.pdbx_seq_one_letter_code
_entity_poly.pdbx_strand_id
1 'polypeptide(L)'
;MTELPLPTGDQDRAQTQVGVLLVALLVVVVVVVAQTQYAPAERAETEAEHSVALLEDMKELQVSTLQAAQSGATQSVPVELGSQYSSFLILSQPANYPWGTIETTNETEIGVLNAEAVRDDTRDYLDGSPLIFNTAGLRYSPEYLQRDEPATELRNGILAQGDGTMLTGSNLVDGQQINIIAVDGNVSEAGQRAAIMVADPLSSSDQTVPVESANGDPIEIRLQTQLSEEKWRQALSEEIDPDCSAIQEPYVCGVSVEDNVATITLAPGPTYQLNTALVGYRTVESAGGAGKTPEAEYLVRTDTQLVGQNEVEVTVEARDKFSNPVQGAVIEADARSGRLSEREVRTDASGEATFRVSTGASSTNRVELTIEGVDGEQATVTFEITG
;
A
#
# COMPACT_ATOMS: atom_id res chain seq x y z
N MET A 1 106.80 -3.50 1.02
CA MET A 1 106.04 -4.00 2.18
C MET A 1 105.68 -2.79 3.01
N THR A 2 104.44 -2.38 3.23
CA THR A 2 103.12 -2.91 2.87
C THR A 2 102.17 -1.73 3.10
N GLU A 3 101.23 -1.50 2.19
CA GLU A 3 100.13 -0.55 2.43
C GLU A 3 99.32 -0.99 3.66
N LEU A 4 98.82 -0.03 4.43
CA LEU A 4 97.62 -0.22 5.24
C LEU A 4 96.58 0.81 4.81
N PRO A 5 95.42 0.39 4.28
CA PRO A 5 94.31 1.29 4.03
C PRO A 5 93.56 1.56 5.34
N LEU A 6 93.16 2.81 5.52
CA LEU A 6 92.19 3.20 6.54
C LEU A 6 90.82 2.61 6.17
N PRO A 7 90.08 2.01 7.11
CA PRO A 7 88.73 1.53 6.84
C PRO A 7 87.79 2.72 6.72
N THR A 8 87.40 3.08 5.50
CA THR A 8 86.19 3.87 5.24
C THR A 8 85.00 2.93 5.31
N GLY A 9 84.36 2.86 6.48
CA GLY A 9 83.26 1.94 6.66
C GLY A 9 82.41 2.26 7.88
N ASP A 10 81.90 3.50 7.98
CA ASP A 10 80.78 3.78 8.90
C ASP A 10 80.00 5.09 8.62
N GLN A 11 79.76 5.44 7.35
CA GLN A 11 78.87 6.57 6.99
C GLN A 11 77.64 6.16 6.16
N ASP A 12 77.73 5.07 5.38
CA ASP A 12 76.59 4.59 4.57
C ASP A 12 75.46 3.94 5.39
N ARG A 13 75.75 3.45 6.60
CA ARG A 13 74.75 2.83 7.48
C ARG A 13 73.80 3.84 8.13
N ALA A 14 74.30 5.02 8.48
CA ALA A 14 73.47 6.09 9.04
C ALA A 14 72.57 6.73 7.97
N GLN A 15 73.07 6.88 6.74
CA GLN A 15 72.33 7.52 5.64
C GLN A 15 71.21 6.62 5.07
N THR A 16 71.43 5.31 5.04
CA THR A 16 70.39 4.33 4.64
C THR A 16 69.26 4.26 5.68
N GLN A 17 69.57 4.37 6.97
CA GLN A 17 68.57 4.34 8.06
C GLN A 17 67.67 5.59 8.06
N VAL A 18 68.22 6.78 7.80
CA VAL A 18 67.44 8.02 7.71
C VAL A 18 66.50 8.01 6.50
N GLY A 19 66.94 7.46 5.35
CA GLY A 19 66.09 7.33 4.16
C GLY A 19 64.90 6.38 4.36
N VAL A 20 65.12 5.23 5.01
CA VAL A 20 64.05 4.26 5.33
C VAL A 20 63.04 4.84 6.32
N LEU A 21 63.50 5.59 7.33
CA LEU A 21 62.63 6.29 8.28
C LEU A 21 61.73 7.33 7.59
N LEU A 22 62.27 8.11 6.64
CA LEU A 22 61.50 9.10 5.88
C LEU A 22 60.44 8.46 4.98
N VAL A 23 60.78 7.36 4.30
CA VAL A 23 59.81 6.60 3.49
C VAL A 23 58.74 5.97 4.38
N ALA A 24 59.11 5.40 5.53
CA ALA A 24 58.15 4.86 6.48
C ALA A 24 57.21 5.95 7.01
N LEU A 25 57.72 7.14 7.32
CA LEU A 25 56.91 8.27 7.76
C LEU A 25 55.96 8.75 6.65
N LEU A 26 56.42 8.80 5.39
CA LEU A 26 55.56 9.12 4.24
C LEU A 26 54.44 8.10 4.07
N VAL A 27 54.74 6.80 4.20
CA VAL A 27 53.72 5.74 4.14
C VAL A 27 52.69 5.91 5.25
N VAL A 28 53.12 6.22 6.47
CA VAL A 28 52.18 6.51 7.59
C VAL A 28 51.29 7.71 7.26
N VAL A 29 51.83 8.79 6.70
CA VAL A 29 51.03 9.95 6.29
C VAL A 29 50.00 9.56 5.23
N VAL A 30 50.38 8.78 4.21
CA VAL A 30 49.45 8.30 3.18
C VAL A 30 48.35 7.43 3.80
N VAL A 31 48.70 6.53 4.72
CA VAL A 31 47.72 5.70 5.43
C VAL A 31 46.78 6.56 6.26
N VAL A 32 47.28 7.56 7.00
CA VAL A 32 46.44 8.47 7.78
C VAL A 32 45.48 9.25 6.88
N VAL A 33 45.95 9.76 5.74
CA VAL A 33 45.09 10.45 4.76
C VAL A 33 44.04 9.50 4.19
N ALA A 34 44.43 8.30 3.79
CA ALA A 34 43.51 7.29 3.28
C ALA A 34 42.41 6.94 4.30
N GLN A 35 42.77 6.83 5.58
CA GLN A 35 41.85 6.47 6.66
C GLN A 35 40.94 7.62 7.10
N THR A 36 41.42 8.86 7.05
CA THR A 36 40.68 10.03 7.57
C THR A 36 39.89 10.79 6.50
N GLN A 37 40.23 10.63 5.22
CA GLN A 37 39.57 11.35 4.13
C GLN A 37 38.96 10.39 3.11
N TYR A 38 39.72 9.41 2.61
CA TYR A 38 39.23 8.55 1.54
C TYR A 38 38.19 7.53 2.04
N ALA A 39 38.45 6.83 3.15
CA ALA A 39 37.50 5.86 3.69
C ALA A 39 36.14 6.46 4.05
N PRO A 40 36.04 7.60 4.76
CA PRO A 40 34.73 8.22 5.02
C PRO A 40 34.01 8.65 3.75
N ALA A 41 34.74 9.20 2.77
CA ALA A 41 34.16 9.66 1.51
C ALA A 41 33.58 8.51 0.67
N GLU A 42 34.34 7.41 0.51
CA GLU A 42 33.87 6.23 -0.23
C GLU A 42 32.66 5.58 0.44
N ARG A 43 32.66 5.46 1.77
CA ARG A 43 31.52 4.92 2.51
C ARG A 43 30.28 5.80 2.40
N ALA A 44 30.45 7.12 2.47
CA ALA A 44 29.34 8.06 2.29
C ALA A 44 28.76 8.01 0.86
N GLU A 45 29.60 7.72 -0.14
CA GLU A 45 29.16 7.47 -1.52
C GLU A 45 28.36 6.16 -1.62
N THR A 46 28.84 5.05 -1.04
CA THR A 46 28.09 3.78 -1.00
C THR A 46 26.74 3.91 -0.28
N GLU A 47 26.68 4.66 0.83
CA GLU A 47 25.42 4.92 1.54
C GLU A 47 24.46 5.78 0.72
N ALA A 48 24.97 6.76 -0.03
CA ALA A 48 24.16 7.59 -0.92
C ALA A 48 23.64 6.82 -2.15
N GLU A 49 24.45 5.93 -2.72
CA GLU A 49 24.02 5.03 -3.78
C GLU A 49 22.90 4.10 -3.30
N HIS A 50 23.06 3.52 -2.11
CA HIS A 50 22.02 2.70 -1.49
C HIS A 50 20.73 3.49 -1.23
N SER A 51 20.81 4.72 -0.73
CA SER A 51 19.59 5.51 -0.47
C SER A 51 18.85 5.87 -1.76
N VAL A 52 19.55 6.12 -2.86
CA VAL A 52 18.90 6.32 -4.18
C VAL A 52 18.23 5.03 -4.67
N ALA A 53 18.89 3.88 -4.56
CA ALA A 53 18.32 2.59 -4.96
C ALA A 53 17.07 2.24 -4.14
N LEU A 54 17.14 2.38 -2.82
CA LEU A 54 16.01 2.19 -1.92
C LEU A 54 14.81 3.08 -2.29
N LEU A 55 15.03 4.34 -2.66
CA LEU A 55 13.95 5.23 -3.06
C LEU A 55 13.27 4.76 -4.35
N GLU A 56 14.00 4.09 -5.24
CA GLU A 56 13.43 3.44 -6.43
C GLU A 56 12.61 2.21 -6.04
N ASP A 57 13.15 1.34 -5.18
CA ASP A 57 12.46 0.14 -4.67
C ASP A 57 11.15 0.51 -3.95
N MET A 58 11.16 1.56 -3.13
CA MET A 58 9.97 2.04 -2.41
C MET A 58 8.92 2.67 -3.34
N LYS A 59 9.34 3.28 -4.45
CA LYS A 59 8.41 3.73 -5.50
C LYS A 59 7.83 2.54 -6.25
N GLU A 60 8.63 1.52 -6.52
CA GLU A 60 8.15 0.28 -7.12
C GLU A 60 7.13 -0.41 -6.21
N LEU A 61 7.34 -0.42 -4.89
CA LEU A 61 6.35 -0.89 -3.92
C LEU A 61 5.03 -0.10 -3.97
N GLN A 62 5.09 1.23 -4.10
CA GLN A 62 3.89 2.06 -4.27
C GLN A 62 3.11 1.65 -5.53
N VAL A 63 3.80 1.47 -6.66
CA VAL A 63 3.19 1.04 -7.93
C VAL A 63 2.65 -0.39 -7.85
N SER A 64 3.42 -1.30 -7.25
CA SER A 64 3.06 -2.70 -6.99
C SER A 64 1.82 -2.82 -6.11
N THR A 65 1.68 -1.95 -5.09
CA THR A 65 0.48 -1.89 -4.24
C THR A 65 -0.76 -1.52 -5.06
N LEU A 66 -0.64 -0.48 -5.89
CA LEU A 66 -1.72 -0.06 -6.78
C LEU A 66 -2.10 -1.18 -7.76
N GLN A 67 -1.12 -1.86 -8.35
CA GLN A 67 -1.35 -2.97 -9.26
C GLN A 67 -2.00 -4.17 -8.56
N ALA A 68 -1.58 -4.52 -7.34
CA ALA A 68 -2.21 -5.58 -6.56
C ALA A 68 -3.69 -5.23 -6.28
N ALA A 69 -3.94 -3.99 -5.83
CA ALA A 69 -5.29 -3.50 -5.54
C ALA A 69 -6.22 -3.51 -6.77
N GLN A 70 -5.71 -3.21 -7.96
CA GLN A 70 -6.52 -3.11 -9.19
C GLN A 70 -6.65 -4.44 -9.95
N SER A 71 -5.61 -5.27 -9.98
CA SER A 71 -5.58 -6.48 -10.81
C SER A 71 -5.94 -7.76 -10.07
N GLY A 72 -5.93 -7.74 -8.74
CA GLY A 72 -6.06 -8.95 -7.91
C GLY A 72 -4.89 -9.93 -8.08
N ALA A 73 -3.77 -9.51 -8.67
CA ALA A 73 -2.57 -10.32 -8.77
C ALA A 73 -1.54 -9.94 -7.71
N THR A 74 -1.01 -10.95 -6.98
CA THR A 74 0.13 -10.79 -6.07
C THR A 74 1.33 -10.18 -6.82
N GLN A 75 1.92 -9.16 -6.21
CA GLN A 75 3.12 -8.49 -6.72
C GLN A 75 4.31 -8.75 -5.78
N SER A 76 5.53 -8.70 -6.32
CA SER A 76 6.75 -8.91 -5.53
C SER A 76 7.84 -7.96 -5.95
N VAL A 77 8.47 -7.30 -4.97
CA VAL A 77 9.50 -6.29 -5.18
C VAL A 77 10.70 -6.62 -4.28
N PRO A 78 11.91 -6.81 -4.85
CA PRO A 78 13.12 -6.87 -4.04
C PRO A 78 13.41 -5.48 -3.48
N VAL A 79 13.62 -5.37 -2.17
CA VAL A 79 13.98 -4.11 -1.52
C VAL A 79 15.34 -4.26 -0.87
N GLU A 80 16.32 -3.48 -1.33
CA GLU A 80 17.66 -3.46 -0.74
C GLU A 80 17.60 -2.88 0.68
N LEU A 81 17.79 -3.74 1.70
CA LEU A 81 17.77 -3.31 3.10
C LEU A 81 19.10 -2.75 3.59
N GLY A 82 20.18 -2.94 2.84
CA GLY A 82 21.49 -2.45 3.21
C GLY A 82 22.50 -2.67 2.09
N SER A 83 23.73 -2.28 2.35
CA SER A 83 24.82 -2.34 1.37
C SER A 83 26.12 -2.82 2.01
N GLN A 84 27.11 -3.11 1.17
CA GLN A 84 28.44 -3.51 1.62
C GLN A 84 29.47 -2.51 1.10
N TYR A 85 30.34 -2.03 1.98
CA TYR A 85 31.47 -1.18 1.58
C TYR A 85 32.52 -1.97 0.83
N SER A 86 33.21 -1.30 -0.10
CA SER A 86 34.32 -1.90 -0.80
C SER A 86 35.47 -2.23 0.17
N SER A 87 36.10 -3.38 -0.04
CA SER A 87 37.24 -3.80 0.77
C SER A 87 38.55 -3.30 0.15
N PHE A 88 39.28 -2.44 0.85
CA PHE A 88 40.60 -1.97 0.45
C PHE A 88 41.68 -2.42 1.44
N LEU A 89 42.82 -2.94 0.94
CA LEU A 89 43.89 -3.52 1.76
C LEU A 89 44.50 -2.56 2.81
N ILE A 90 44.44 -1.25 2.58
CA ILE A 90 45.02 -0.23 3.46
C ILE A 90 43.98 0.49 4.33
N LEU A 91 42.69 0.21 4.14
CA LEU A 91 41.60 0.85 4.88
C LEU A 91 41.14 -0.05 6.01
N SER A 92 40.82 0.56 7.15
CA SER A 92 40.19 -0.16 8.26
C SER A 92 38.77 -0.52 7.82
N GLN A 93 38.37 -1.77 8.07
CA GLN A 93 36.99 -2.17 7.90
C GLN A 93 36.20 -1.72 9.13
N PRO A 94 35.01 -1.11 8.95
CA PRO A 94 34.14 -0.82 10.06
C PRO A 94 33.66 -2.12 10.71
N ALA A 95 33.24 -2.03 11.97
CA ALA A 95 32.70 -3.18 12.69
C ALA A 95 31.38 -3.67 12.09
N ASN A 96 30.62 -2.77 11.46
CA ASN A 96 29.30 -3.01 10.89
C ASN A 96 29.22 -2.43 9.47
N TYR A 97 28.39 -3.05 8.63
CA TYR A 97 27.99 -2.57 7.31
C TYR A 97 26.65 -1.82 7.40
N PRO A 98 26.32 -0.94 6.44
CA PRO A 98 25.00 -0.35 6.29
C PRO A 98 23.92 -1.42 6.30
N TRP A 99 22.92 -1.23 7.16
CA TRP A 99 21.75 -2.09 7.23
C TRP A 99 20.53 -1.21 7.46
N GLY A 100 19.37 -1.81 7.44
CA GLY A 100 18.13 -1.11 7.60
C GLY A 100 17.02 -2.07 7.98
N THR A 101 15.91 -1.47 8.41
CA THR A 101 14.72 -2.20 8.82
C THR A 101 13.54 -1.74 8.00
N ILE A 102 12.84 -2.65 7.35
CA ILE A 102 11.53 -2.42 6.76
C ILE A 102 10.46 -3.01 7.66
N GLU A 103 9.44 -2.22 7.98
CA GLU A 103 8.39 -2.64 8.90
C GLU A 103 7.02 -2.04 8.53
N THR A 104 5.97 -2.80 8.83
CA THR A 104 4.62 -2.25 8.87
C THR A 104 4.47 -1.38 10.12
N THR A 105 3.96 -0.18 9.92
CA THR A 105 3.69 0.79 10.98
C THR A 105 2.41 0.45 11.75
N ASN A 106 2.11 1.21 12.82
CA ASN A 106 0.85 1.06 13.53
C ASN A 106 -0.35 1.35 12.62
N GLU A 107 -1.43 0.61 12.85
CA GLU A 107 -2.71 0.85 12.19
C GLU A 107 -3.27 2.22 12.55
N THR A 108 -3.83 2.85 11.54
CA THR A 108 -4.51 4.14 11.57
C THR A 108 -5.81 4.05 10.80
N GLU A 109 -6.67 5.06 10.88
CA GLU A 109 -7.94 5.06 10.14
C GLU A 109 -7.86 5.90 8.87
N ILE A 110 -8.47 5.40 7.81
CA ILE A 110 -8.86 6.12 6.60
C ILE A 110 -10.35 5.90 6.36
N GLY A 111 -11.08 6.95 6.00
CA GLY A 111 -12.51 6.83 5.75
C GLY A 111 -13.05 7.78 4.71
N VAL A 112 -14.18 7.40 4.14
CA VAL A 112 -14.98 8.18 3.20
C VAL A 112 -16.31 8.51 3.86
N LEU A 113 -16.63 9.80 3.93
CA LEU A 113 -17.83 10.32 4.57
C LEU A 113 -18.74 10.96 3.53
N ASN A 114 -20.04 10.97 3.82
CA ASN A 114 -21.09 11.57 2.99
C ASN A 114 -21.13 11.00 1.57
N ALA A 115 -20.68 9.76 1.37
CA ALA A 115 -20.75 9.06 0.09
C ALA A 115 -21.90 8.05 0.13
N GLU A 116 -22.88 8.25 -0.75
CA GLU A 116 -24.02 7.36 -0.92
C GLU A 116 -23.95 6.69 -2.28
N ALA A 117 -24.27 5.40 -2.37
CA ALA A 117 -24.27 4.70 -3.64
C ALA A 117 -25.43 5.17 -4.55
N VAL A 118 -25.10 5.39 -5.82
CA VAL A 118 -26.09 5.73 -6.85
C VAL A 118 -27.04 4.56 -7.11
N ARG A 119 -26.56 3.32 -6.98
CA ARG A 119 -27.37 2.11 -7.19
C ARG A 119 -28.11 1.71 -5.92
N ASP A 120 -29.43 1.53 -6.04
CA ASP A 120 -30.31 1.12 -4.95
C ASP A 120 -29.81 -0.16 -4.25
N ASP A 121 -29.37 -1.17 -5.00
CA ASP A 121 -28.91 -2.45 -4.44
C ASP A 121 -27.61 -2.36 -3.62
N THR A 122 -26.88 -1.24 -3.70
CA THR A 122 -25.66 -0.99 -2.91
C THR A 122 -25.90 0.06 -1.82
N ARG A 123 -26.99 0.82 -1.90
CA ARG A 123 -27.30 1.92 -1.00
C ARG A 123 -27.59 1.46 0.43
N ASP A 124 -28.06 0.22 0.62
CA ASP A 124 -28.24 -0.34 1.96
C ASP A 124 -26.90 -0.51 2.71
N TYR A 125 -25.77 -0.61 1.99
CA TYR A 125 -24.42 -0.65 2.57
C TYR A 125 -23.73 0.72 2.54
N LEU A 126 -23.80 1.46 1.42
CA LEU A 126 -23.29 2.84 1.31
C LEU A 126 -24.45 3.84 1.29
N ASP A 127 -24.97 4.16 2.47
CA ASP A 127 -26.14 5.04 2.69
C ASP A 127 -25.76 6.50 3.02
N GLY A 128 -24.47 6.85 2.91
CA GLY A 128 -23.91 8.13 3.36
C GLY A 128 -23.26 8.09 4.75
N SER A 129 -23.44 7.01 5.51
CA SER A 129 -22.73 6.78 6.77
C SER A 129 -21.20 6.67 6.53
N PRO A 130 -20.36 7.05 7.52
CA PRO A 130 -18.91 6.95 7.38
C PRO A 130 -18.43 5.53 7.10
N LEU A 131 -17.76 5.33 5.97
CA LEU A 131 -17.07 4.10 5.63
C LEU A 131 -15.62 4.20 6.11
N ILE A 132 -15.25 3.43 7.14
CA ILE A 132 -13.95 3.54 7.82
C ILE A 132 -13.15 2.23 7.71
N PHE A 133 -11.88 2.35 7.36
CA PHE A 133 -10.93 1.24 7.25
C PHE A 133 -9.71 1.46 8.13
N ASN A 134 -9.25 0.39 8.76
CA ASN A 134 -7.92 0.35 9.35
C ASN A 134 -6.89 0.16 8.25
N THR A 135 -5.81 0.92 8.33
CA THR A 135 -4.71 0.87 7.37
C THR A 135 -3.39 1.15 8.06
N ALA A 136 -2.38 0.35 7.73
CA ALA A 136 -0.99 0.60 8.07
C ALA A 136 -0.29 1.39 6.94
N GLY A 137 0.93 1.83 7.23
CA GLY A 137 1.93 2.22 6.24
C GLY A 137 3.14 1.29 6.29
N LEU A 138 4.02 1.38 5.30
CA LEU A 138 5.28 0.65 5.25
C LEU A 138 6.43 1.64 5.44
N ARG A 139 7.29 1.40 6.44
CA ARG A 139 8.41 2.28 6.79
C ARG A 139 9.72 1.54 6.65
N TYR A 140 10.67 2.14 5.95
CA TYR A 140 12.07 1.75 5.95
C TYR A 140 12.89 2.74 6.78
N SER A 141 13.70 2.23 7.71
CA SER A 141 14.61 3.02 8.54
C SER A 141 16.07 2.61 8.26
N PRO A 142 16.92 3.50 7.71
CA PRO A 142 18.33 3.22 7.47
C PRO A 142 19.16 3.31 8.76
N GLU A 143 20.19 2.47 8.85
CA GLU A 143 21.24 2.50 9.87
C GLU A 143 22.60 2.66 9.19
N TYR A 144 22.84 3.87 8.69
CA TYR A 144 24.06 4.27 7.99
C TYR A 144 25.15 4.75 8.96
N LEU A 145 26.41 4.65 8.55
CA LEU A 145 27.56 5.01 9.39
C LEU A 145 28.08 6.43 9.13
N GLN A 146 28.02 6.91 7.88
CA GLN A 146 28.53 8.24 7.50
C GLN A 146 27.41 9.27 7.28
N ARG A 147 26.19 8.81 7.01
CA ARG A 147 25.02 9.65 6.73
C ARG A 147 23.96 9.46 7.81
N ASP A 148 23.31 10.55 8.16
CA ASP A 148 22.07 10.54 8.94
C ASP A 148 20.94 10.85 7.97
N GLU A 149 20.06 9.87 7.74
CA GLU A 149 18.95 9.99 6.80
C GLU A 149 17.64 9.64 7.49
N PRO A 150 16.56 10.41 7.22
CA PRO A 150 15.25 10.11 7.78
C PRO A 150 14.71 8.79 7.21
N ALA A 151 13.85 8.14 7.99
CA ALA A 151 13.09 6.99 7.50
C ALA A 151 12.27 7.35 6.26
N THR A 152 12.04 6.39 5.36
CA THR A 152 11.15 6.54 4.20
C THR A 152 9.88 5.77 4.46
N GLU A 153 8.72 6.42 4.34
CA GLU A 153 7.41 5.86 4.66
C GLU A 153 6.46 5.96 3.45
N LEU A 154 5.86 4.83 3.08
CA LEU A 154 4.73 4.72 2.16
C LEU A 154 3.45 4.59 3.00
N ARG A 155 2.60 5.61 2.97
CA ARG A 155 1.30 5.60 3.68
C ARG A 155 0.24 6.33 2.85
N ASN A 156 -0.97 5.78 2.82
CA ASN A 156 -2.14 6.40 2.18
C ASN A 156 -1.84 6.86 0.75
N GLY A 157 -1.11 6.03 0.00
CA GLY A 157 -0.76 6.33 -1.39
C GLY A 157 0.33 7.40 -1.58
N ILE A 158 0.96 7.91 -0.52
CA ILE A 158 2.07 8.88 -0.59
C ILE A 158 3.35 8.23 -0.09
N LEU A 159 4.44 8.40 -0.86
CA LEU A 159 5.78 8.13 -0.41
C LEU A 159 6.42 9.43 0.11
N ALA A 160 6.87 9.43 1.36
CA ALA A 160 7.51 10.58 1.99
C ALA A 160 8.66 10.15 2.91
N GLN A 161 9.57 11.08 3.18
CA GLN A 161 10.58 10.92 4.23
C GLN A 161 10.01 11.35 5.59
N GLY A 162 10.59 10.84 6.68
CA GLY A 162 10.15 11.12 8.05
C GLY A 162 10.31 12.58 8.51
N ASP A 163 10.97 13.41 7.70
CA ASP A 163 11.03 14.87 7.88
C ASP A 163 9.88 15.62 7.16
N GLY A 164 8.98 14.90 6.49
CA GLY A 164 7.85 15.43 5.73
C GLY A 164 8.18 15.78 4.26
N THR A 165 9.37 15.42 3.76
CA THR A 165 9.70 15.59 2.34
C THR A 165 8.95 14.55 1.50
N MET A 166 8.00 15.01 0.69
CA MET A 166 7.28 14.13 -0.24
C MET A 166 8.15 13.73 -1.41
N LEU A 167 8.10 12.44 -1.75
CA LEU A 167 8.86 11.82 -2.82
C LEU A 167 7.97 11.51 -4.03
N THR A 168 6.69 11.24 -3.79
CA THR A 168 5.65 11.05 -4.80
C THR A 168 4.37 11.79 -4.41
N GLY A 169 3.50 12.04 -5.40
CA GLY A 169 2.18 12.61 -5.19
C GLY A 169 1.19 11.59 -4.60
N SER A 170 -0.05 12.05 -4.39
CA SER A 170 -1.14 11.21 -3.92
C SER A 170 -1.92 10.63 -5.10
N ASN A 171 -2.33 9.36 -5.01
CA ASN A 171 -3.27 8.72 -5.94
C ASN A 171 -4.68 8.52 -5.36
N LEU A 172 -4.99 9.15 -4.21
CA LEU A 172 -6.29 9.07 -3.54
C LEU A 172 -7.44 9.61 -4.40
N VAL A 173 -7.19 10.64 -5.19
CA VAL A 173 -8.15 11.28 -6.10
C VAL A 173 -7.47 11.47 -7.45
N ASP A 174 -8.14 11.05 -8.51
CA ASP A 174 -7.74 11.27 -9.91
C ASP A 174 -9.03 11.58 -10.70
N GLY A 175 -9.30 12.87 -10.91
CA GLY A 175 -10.56 13.32 -11.48
C GLY A 175 -11.77 12.84 -10.66
N GLN A 176 -12.60 11.98 -11.26
CA GLN A 176 -13.78 11.39 -10.60
C GLN A 176 -13.48 10.08 -9.86
N GLN A 177 -12.26 9.56 -9.92
CA GLN A 177 -11.89 8.33 -9.23
C GLN A 177 -11.42 8.62 -7.81
N ILE A 178 -11.99 7.91 -6.84
CA ILE A 178 -11.56 7.92 -5.44
C ILE A 178 -10.93 6.55 -5.16
N ASN A 179 -9.63 6.51 -4.90
CA ASN A 179 -8.90 5.26 -4.64
C ASN A 179 -8.50 5.16 -3.17
N ILE A 180 -9.19 4.31 -2.40
CA ILE A 180 -8.87 4.02 -1.01
C ILE A 180 -8.24 2.64 -0.92
N ILE A 181 -6.91 2.60 -0.84
CA ILE A 181 -6.17 1.35 -0.69
C ILE A 181 -5.69 1.26 0.76
N ALA A 182 -6.33 0.39 1.53
CA ALA A 182 -5.90 0.05 2.87
C ALA A 182 -4.77 -0.98 2.82
N VAL A 183 -3.89 -0.93 3.81
CA VAL A 183 -2.77 -1.84 3.95
C VAL A 183 -2.87 -2.62 5.26
N ASP A 184 -2.67 -3.93 5.20
CA ASP A 184 -2.57 -4.85 6.34
C ASP A 184 -1.25 -5.65 6.24
N GLY A 185 -1.00 -6.48 7.24
CA GLY A 185 0.16 -7.36 7.33
C GLY A 185 1.07 -6.99 8.48
N ASN A 186 1.95 -7.93 8.81
CA ASN A 186 2.95 -7.75 9.87
C ASN A 186 4.33 -8.04 9.31
N VAL A 187 4.99 -6.99 8.85
CA VAL A 187 6.37 -7.02 8.36
C VAL A 187 7.27 -6.39 9.40
N SER A 188 8.38 -7.06 9.70
CA SER A 188 9.50 -6.50 10.43
C SER A 188 10.75 -7.25 10.00
N GLU A 189 11.44 -6.71 9.01
CA GLU A 189 12.65 -7.31 8.44
C GLU A 189 13.83 -6.35 8.53
N ALA A 190 14.91 -6.85 9.12
CA ALA A 190 16.15 -6.12 9.27
C ALA A 190 17.29 -6.87 8.56
N GLY A 191 18.07 -6.16 7.74
CA GLY A 191 19.07 -6.84 6.91
C GLY A 191 20.11 -5.93 6.27
N GLN A 192 21.15 -6.59 5.75
CA GLN A 192 22.24 -5.99 4.95
C GLN A 192 22.13 -6.35 3.46
N ARG A 193 21.04 -6.99 3.07
CA ARG A 193 20.77 -7.52 1.73
C ARG A 193 19.31 -7.28 1.38
N ALA A 194 18.98 -7.40 0.10
CA ALA A 194 17.61 -7.43 -0.35
C ALA A 194 16.71 -8.39 0.45
N ALA A 195 15.51 -7.91 0.80
CA ALA A 195 14.38 -8.72 1.21
C ALA A 195 13.31 -8.71 0.12
N ILE A 196 12.63 -9.84 -0.10
CA ILE A 196 11.56 -9.90 -1.11
C ILE A 196 10.25 -9.51 -0.44
N MET A 197 9.82 -8.29 -0.68
CA MET A 197 8.51 -7.79 -0.26
C MET A 197 7.43 -8.34 -1.19
N VAL A 198 6.33 -8.81 -0.62
CA VAL A 198 5.18 -9.33 -1.35
C VAL A 198 3.94 -8.56 -0.96
N ALA A 199 3.23 -8.04 -1.97
CA ALA A 199 1.94 -7.37 -1.83
C ALA A 199 0.85 -8.33 -2.31
N ASP A 200 0.11 -8.91 -1.37
CA ASP A 200 -1.01 -9.82 -1.64
C ASP A 200 -2.33 -9.03 -1.68
N PRO A 201 -3.15 -9.18 -2.74
CA PRO A 201 -4.47 -8.57 -2.79
C PRO A 201 -5.42 -9.36 -1.90
N LEU A 202 -5.66 -8.85 -0.69
CA LEU A 202 -6.58 -9.49 0.26
C LEU A 202 -8.04 -9.20 -0.09
N SER A 203 -8.29 -8.03 -0.69
CA SER A 203 -9.58 -7.62 -1.26
C SER A 203 -9.31 -6.66 -2.41
N SER A 204 -9.75 -7.01 -3.61
CA SER A 204 -9.47 -6.27 -4.82
C SER A 204 -10.51 -6.53 -5.89
N SER A 205 -10.82 -5.53 -6.70
CA SER A 205 -11.65 -5.65 -7.89
C SER A 205 -11.26 -4.58 -8.91
N ASP A 206 -11.55 -4.83 -10.19
CA ASP A 206 -11.56 -3.80 -11.23
C ASP A 206 -12.89 -3.02 -11.26
N GLN A 207 -13.86 -3.46 -10.46
CA GLN A 207 -15.16 -2.81 -10.33
C GLN A 207 -15.08 -1.59 -9.39
N THR A 208 -15.83 -0.55 -9.75
CA THR A 208 -15.97 0.65 -8.93
C THR A 208 -17.43 0.87 -8.53
N VAL A 209 -17.62 1.46 -7.35
CA VAL A 209 -18.95 1.83 -6.84
C VAL A 209 -19.22 3.29 -7.21
N PRO A 210 -20.22 3.59 -8.07
CA PRO A 210 -20.63 4.96 -8.31
C PRO A 210 -21.28 5.53 -7.06
N VAL A 211 -20.73 6.63 -6.55
CA VAL A 211 -21.19 7.33 -5.34
C VAL A 211 -21.47 8.80 -5.62
N GLU A 212 -22.40 9.37 -4.86
CA GLU A 212 -22.75 10.79 -4.89
C GLU A 212 -22.84 11.36 -3.47
N SER A 213 -22.96 12.68 -3.38
CA SER A 213 -23.09 13.41 -2.11
C SER A 213 -24.36 13.05 -1.37
N ALA A 214 -24.22 12.42 -0.21
CA ALA A 214 -25.34 12.10 0.68
C ALA A 214 -25.98 13.37 1.23
N ASN A 215 -27.30 13.52 1.09
CA ASN A 215 -28.06 14.68 1.60
C ASN A 215 -27.56 16.07 1.13
N GLY A 216 -26.76 16.12 0.06
CA GLY A 216 -26.13 17.35 -0.43
C GLY A 216 -24.87 17.78 0.32
N ASP A 217 -24.42 17.01 1.31
CA ASP A 217 -23.13 17.21 1.97
C ASP A 217 -21.98 16.72 1.06
N PRO A 218 -20.88 17.48 0.90
CA PRO A 218 -19.79 17.07 0.03
C PRO A 218 -19.13 15.79 0.57
N ILE A 219 -18.66 14.94 -0.36
CA ILE A 219 -17.89 13.75 0.01
C ILE A 219 -16.57 14.21 0.64
N GLU A 220 -16.23 13.64 1.78
CA GLU A 220 -14.97 13.90 2.48
C GLU A 220 -14.15 12.63 2.63
N ILE A 221 -12.86 12.70 2.28
CA ILE A 221 -11.89 11.64 2.58
C ILE A 221 -11.10 12.10 3.80
N ARG A 222 -11.14 11.31 4.88
CA ARG A 222 -10.44 11.60 6.14
C ARG A 222 -9.41 10.53 6.43
N LEU A 223 -8.17 10.95 6.70
CA LEU A 223 -7.08 10.01 6.96
C LEU A 223 -6.08 10.59 7.96
N GLN A 224 -5.53 9.73 8.81
CA GLN A 224 -4.45 10.16 9.71
C GLN A 224 -3.15 10.37 8.94
N THR A 225 -2.43 11.45 9.24
CA THR A 225 -1.21 11.84 8.53
C THR A 225 -0.22 12.56 9.43
N GLN A 226 1.07 12.44 9.10
CA GLN A 226 2.14 13.27 9.68
C GLN A 226 2.52 14.45 8.77
N LEU A 227 1.96 14.51 7.55
CA LEU A 227 2.23 15.57 6.59
C LEU A 227 1.40 16.81 6.92
N SER A 228 1.99 17.99 6.73
CA SER A 228 1.28 19.26 6.90
C SER A 228 0.23 19.48 5.81
N GLU A 229 -0.70 20.39 6.05
CA GLU A 229 -1.70 20.80 5.04
C GLU A 229 -1.04 21.30 3.75
N GLU A 230 0.05 22.07 3.84
CA GLU A 230 0.79 22.55 2.68
C GLU A 230 1.32 21.40 1.82
N LYS A 231 1.81 20.32 2.44
CA LYS A 231 2.27 19.13 1.74
C LYS A 231 1.12 18.40 1.06
N TRP A 232 -0.01 18.25 1.72
CA TRP A 232 -1.19 17.66 1.09
C TRP A 232 -1.73 18.49 -0.08
N ARG A 233 -1.76 19.83 0.04
CA ARG A 233 -2.11 20.73 -1.07
C ARG A 233 -1.14 20.61 -2.23
N GLN A 234 0.15 20.41 -1.95
CA GLN A 234 1.15 20.13 -2.97
C GLN A 234 0.94 18.75 -3.63
N ALA A 235 0.59 17.72 -2.85
CA ALA A 235 0.38 16.37 -3.36
C ALA A 235 -0.85 16.23 -4.28
N LEU A 236 -1.86 17.08 -4.06
CA LEU A 236 -3.12 17.11 -4.80
C LEU A 236 -3.25 18.35 -5.70
N SER A 237 -2.14 19.03 -6.03
CA SER A 237 -2.21 20.31 -6.74
C SER A 237 -2.88 20.25 -8.11
N GLU A 238 -2.82 19.09 -8.78
CA GLU A 238 -3.47 18.85 -10.07
C GLU A 238 -4.98 18.60 -9.92
N GLU A 239 -5.42 18.18 -8.74
CA GLU A 239 -6.79 17.81 -8.41
C GLU A 239 -7.58 18.90 -7.70
N ILE A 240 -6.95 20.03 -7.35
CA ILE A 240 -7.60 21.13 -6.62
C ILE A 240 -8.28 22.10 -7.59
N ASP A 241 -9.60 22.26 -7.45
CA ASP A 241 -10.39 23.33 -8.07
C ASP A 241 -10.58 24.48 -7.07
N PRO A 242 -9.89 25.62 -7.27
CA PRO A 242 -10.01 26.77 -6.38
C PRO A 242 -11.40 27.43 -6.40
N ASP A 243 -12.19 27.20 -7.46
CA ASP A 243 -13.54 27.76 -7.61
C ASP A 243 -14.62 26.78 -7.13
N CYS A 244 -14.26 25.52 -6.83
CA CYS A 244 -15.19 24.44 -6.44
C CYS A 244 -16.40 24.37 -7.39
N SER A 245 -16.13 24.40 -8.70
CA SER A 245 -17.12 24.60 -9.76
C SER A 245 -18.03 23.39 -9.97
N ALA A 246 -17.55 22.18 -9.67
CA ALA A 246 -18.25 20.91 -9.85
C ALA A 246 -18.69 20.58 -11.29
N ILE A 247 -18.26 21.37 -12.29
CA ILE A 247 -18.71 21.26 -13.69
C ILE A 247 -17.71 20.48 -14.54
N GLN A 248 -16.43 20.58 -14.21
CA GLN A 248 -15.33 19.91 -14.91
C GLN A 248 -14.17 19.72 -13.94
N GLU A 249 -13.27 18.79 -14.28
CA GLU A 249 -12.01 18.61 -13.55
C GLU A 249 -11.22 19.92 -13.47
N PRO A 250 -10.49 20.14 -12.36
CA PRO A 250 -10.35 19.28 -11.16
C PRO A 250 -11.57 19.27 -10.19
N TYR A 251 -11.61 18.37 -9.19
CA TYR A 251 -12.80 18.21 -8.31
C TYR A 251 -12.55 18.34 -6.79
N VAL A 252 -11.31 18.53 -6.31
CA VAL A 252 -11.03 18.76 -4.89
C VAL A 252 -11.26 20.23 -4.56
N CYS A 253 -12.23 20.53 -3.71
CA CYS A 253 -12.54 21.91 -3.29
C CYS A 253 -11.67 22.40 -2.13
N GLY A 254 -11.17 21.48 -1.31
CA GLY A 254 -10.44 21.84 -0.11
C GLY A 254 -9.61 20.70 0.46
N VAL A 255 -8.51 21.08 1.09
CA VAL A 255 -7.69 20.20 1.89
C VAL A 255 -7.34 20.92 3.19
N SER A 256 -7.63 20.30 4.33
CA SER A 256 -7.25 20.80 5.65
C SER A 256 -6.56 19.71 6.46
N VAL A 257 -5.71 20.10 7.40
CA VAL A 257 -5.11 19.17 8.36
C VAL A 257 -5.29 19.71 9.77
N GLU A 258 -6.05 19.00 10.59
CA GLU A 258 -6.33 19.33 11.99
C GLU A 258 -6.05 18.10 12.85
N ASP A 259 -5.34 18.26 13.96
CA ASP A 259 -5.01 17.17 14.90
C ASP A 259 -4.45 15.89 14.24
N ASN A 260 -3.56 16.05 13.25
CA ASN A 260 -2.99 14.97 12.43
C ASN A 260 -4.00 14.19 11.58
N VAL A 261 -5.15 14.78 11.27
CA VAL A 261 -6.15 14.24 10.36
C VAL A 261 -6.26 15.15 9.15
N ALA A 262 -5.92 14.63 7.97
CA ALA A 262 -6.20 15.31 6.70
C ALA A 262 -7.65 15.09 6.31
N THR A 263 -8.34 16.16 5.91
CA THR A 263 -9.67 16.12 5.31
C THR A 263 -9.57 16.66 3.90
N ILE A 264 -9.90 15.83 2.91
CA ILE A 264 -10.00 16.19 1.49
C ILE A 264 -11.48 16.28 1.15
N THR A 265 -11.95 17.46 0.76
CA THR A 265 -13.36 17.74 0.44
C THR A 265 -13.54 17.79 -1.08
N LEU A 266 -14.43 16.96 -1.61
CA LEU A 266 -14.76 16.92 -3.04
C LEU A 266 -15.91 17.86 -3.39
N ALA A 267 -15.99 18.25 -4.66
CA ALA A 267 -17.07 19.06 -5.19
C ALA A 267 -18.42 18.34 -5.07
N PRO A 268 -19.49 19.00 -4.59
CA PRO A 268 -20.81 18.37 -4.56
C PRO A 268 -21.43 18.34 -5.96
N GLY A 269 -22.12 17.24 -6.30
CA GLY A 269 -22.93 17.12 -7.52
C GLY A 269 -22.45 16.10 -8.56
N PRO A 270 -21.15 15.94 -8.86
CA PRO A 270 -20.67 14.86 -9.71
C PRO A 270 -20.91 13.49 -9.07
N THR A 271 -21.05 12.48 -9.92
CA THR A 271 -20.89 11.08 -9.50
C THR A 271 -19.41 10.73 -9.52
N TYR A 272 -18.92 10.16 -8.43
CA TYR A 272 -17.56 9.68 -8.29
C TYR A 272 -17.52 8.16 -8.37
N GLN A 273 -16.40 7.61 -8.84
CA GLN A 273 -16.14 6.18 -8.87
C GLN A 273 -15.28 5.82 -7.67
N LEU A 274 -15.91 5.25 -6.64
CA LEU A 274 -15.22 4.78 -5.44
C LEU A 274 -14.61 3.40 -5.71
N ASN A 275 -13.29 3.33 -5.58
CA ASN A 275 -12.50 2.11 -5.61
C ASN A 275 -11.89 1.90 -4.23
N THR A 276 -12.24 0.80 -3.57
CA THR A 276 -11.70 0.45 -2.26
C THR A 276 -11.04 -0.92 -2.31
N ALA A 277 -9.86 -1.06 -1.71
CA ALA A 277 -9.10 -2.29 -1.73
C ALA A 277 -8.33 -2.52 -0.43
N LEU A 278 -7.96 -3.77 -0.17
CA LEU A 278 -7.06 -4.17 0.90
C LEU A 278 -5.86 -4.93 0.33
N VAL A 279 -4.67 -4.42 0.58
CA VAL A 279 -3.41 -5.06 0.21
C VAL A 279 -2.66 -5.48 1.47
N GLY A 280 -2.26 -6.74 1.52
CA GLY A 280 -1.51 -7.31 2.61
C GLY A 280 -0.02 -7.40 2.32
N TYR A 281 0.83 -6.92 3.22
CA TYR A 281 2.28 -7.06 3.09
C TYR A 281 2.84 -8.23 3.89
N ARG A 282 3.75 -8.96 3.26
CA ARG A 282 4.64 -9.90 3.93
C ARG A 282 6.00 -9.91 3.24
N THR A 283 6.97 -10.57 3.84
CA THR A 283 8.23 -10.91 3.16
C THR A 283 8.30 -12.41 2.92
N VAL A 284 9.15 -12.84 2.00
CA VAL A 284 9.39 -14.28 1.77
C VAL A 284 10.23 -14.87 2.91
N GLU A 285 11.01 -14.04 3.57
CA GLU A 285 11.94 -14.39 4.64
C GLU A 285 11.26 -14.54 6.01
N SER A 286 10.12 -13.88 6.23
CA SER A 286 9.38 -13.91 7.49
C SER A 286 8.22 -14.91 7.54
N ALA A 287 7.89 -15.32 8.77
CA ALA A 287 6.66 -16.06 9.07
C ALA A 287 5.42 -15.15 9.23
N GLY A 288 5.59 -13.82 9.10
CA GLY A 288 4.50 -12.85 9.12
C GLY A 288 3.49 -13.12 7.99
N GLY A 289 2.20 -13.05 8.34
CA GLY A 289 1.11 -13.15 7.36
C GLY A 289 0.85 -11.81 6.68
N ALA A 290 0.36 -11.87 5.44
CA ALA A 290 -0.08 -10.68 4.71
C ALA A 290 -1.27 -9.96 5.36
N GLY A 291 -1.95 -10.59 6.31
CA GLY A 291 -3.19 -10.10 6.89
C GLY A 291 -4.31 -11.13 6.72
N LYS A 292 -5.56 -10.69 6.81
CA LYS A 292 -6.73 -11.55 6.59
C LYS A 292 -7.58 -11.02 5.44
N THR A 293 -7.96 -11.93 4.53
CA THR A 293 -9.04 -11.67 3.57
C THR A 293 -10.33 -11.36 4.34
N PRO A 294 -11.01 -10.24 4.03
CA PRO A 294 -12.28 -9.91 4.66
C PRO A 294 -13.38 -10.89 4.24
N GLU A 295 -14.37 -11.07 5.11
CA GLU A 295 -15.55 -11.89 4.83
C GLU A 295 -16.60 -11.07 4.07
N ALA A 296 -17.60 -11.75 3.50
CA ALA A 296 -18.72 -11.09 2.85
C ALA A 296 -19.54 -10.30 3.88
N GLU A 297 -19.98 -9.10 3.49
CA GLU A 297 -20.66 -8.13 4.35
C GLU A 297 -22.06 -7.80 3.81
N TYR A 298 -22.22 -7.70 2.48
CA TYR A 298 -23.49 -7.34 1.86
C TYR A 298 -23.71 -8.04 0.52
N LEU A 299 -24.97 -8.09 0.09
CA LEU A 299 -25.38 -8.66 -1.19
C LEU A 299 -25.82 -7.56 -2.14
N VAL A 300 -25.47 -7.71 -3.42
CA VAL A 300 -26.05 -6.94 -4.51
C VAL A 300 -26.79 -7.86 -5.48
N ARG A 301 -27.86 -7.37 -6.09
CA ARG A 301 -28.56 -8.09 -7.17
C ARG A 301 -27.78 -7.93 -8.46
N THR A 302 -27.53 -9.04 -9.16
CA THR A 302 -26.82 -8.98 -10.43
C THR A 302 -27.72 -9.31 -11.61
N ASP A 303 -28.51 -10.39 -11.51
CA ASP A 303 -29.34 -10.83 -12.63
C ASP A 303 -30.63 -11.53 -12.16
N THR A 304 -31.64 -11.52 -13.04
CA THR A 304 -32.86 -12.32 -12.92
C THR A 304 -33.29 -12.77 -14.31
N GLN A 305 -33.15 -14.06 -14.59
CA GLN A 305 -33.36 -14.63 -15.91
C GLN A 305 -34.46 -15.69 -15.92
N LEU A 306 -35.38 -15.61 -16.90
CA LEU A 306 -36.33 -16.69 -17.20
C LEU A 306 -35.61 -17.83 -17.93
N VAL A 307 -35.56 -19.02 -17.34
CA VAL A 307 -34.87 -20.20 -17.90
C VAL A 307 -35.82 -21.33 -18.31
N GLY A 308 -37.10 -21.20 -17.97
CA GLY A 308 -38.16 -22.14 -18.34
C GLY A 308 -39.54 -21.51 -18.27
N GLN A 309 -40.59 -22.28 -18.57
CA GLN A 309 -41.97 -21.75 -18.55
C GLN A 309 -42.41 -21.28 -17.16
N ASN A 310 -41.92 -21.89 -16.08
CA ASN A 310 -42.22 -21.52 -14.69
C ASN A 310 -40.95 -21.63 -13.83
N GLU A 311 -39.81 -21.21 -14.40
CA GLU A 311 -38.51 -21.33 -13.77
C GLU A 311 -37.66 -20.09 -14.04
N VAL A 312 -37.16 -19.49 -12.97
CA VAL A 312 -36.39 -18.25 -12.97
C VAL A 312 -35.09 -18.50 -12.22
N GLU A 313 -33.98 -18.02 -12.76
CA GLU A 313 -32.72 -17.91 -12.05
C GLU A 313 -32.57 -16.50 -11.49
N VAL A 314 -32.20 -16.40 -10.22
CA VAL A 314 -31.85 -15.15 -9.55
C VAL A 314 -30.40 -15.23 -9.11
N THR A 315 -29.63 -14.20 -9.40
CA THR A 315 -28.20 -14.13 -9.09
C THR A 315 -27.93 -12.95 -8.17
N VAL A 316 -27.17 -13.21 -7.12
CA VAL A 316 -26.61 -12.18 -6.24
C VAL A 316 -25.10 -12.27 -6.24
N GLU A 317 -24.44 -11.14 -6.02
CA GLU A 317 -23.01 -11.07 -5.78
C GLU A 317 -22.79 -10.69 -4.31
N ALA A 318 -21.98 -11.47 -3.60
CA ALA A 318 -21.58 -11.18 -2.23
C ALA A 318 -20.31 -10.34 -2.23
N ARG A 319 -20.34 -9.22 -1.52
CA ARG A 319 -19.24 -8.26 -1.44
C ARG A 319 -18.77 -8.09 -0.01
N ASP A 320 -17.47 -7.89 0.16
CA ASP A 320 -16.88 -7.57 1.45
C ASP A 320 -17.06 -6.09 1.81
N LYS A 321 -16.52 -5.69 2.97
CA LYS A 321 -16.55 -4.29 3.43
C LYS A 321 -15.85 -3.29 2.49
N PHE A 322 -14.95 -3.74 1.62
CA PHE A 322 -14.29 -2.94 0.58
C PHE A 322 -15.04 -3.02 -0.75
N SER A 323 -16.31 -3.43 -0.74
CA SER A 323 -17.16 -3.51 -1.92
C SER A 323 -16.65 -4.43 -3.03
N ASN A 324 -15.74 -5.35 -2.70
CA ASN A 324 -15.14 -6.29 -3.65
C ASN A 324 -15.79 -7.67 -3.56
N PRO A 325 -15.90 -8.42 -4.66
CA PRO A 325 -16.56 -9.72 -4.65
C PRO A 325 -15.83 -10.76 -3.80
N VAL A 326 -16.59 -11.58 -3.07
CA VAL A 326 -16.04 -12.60 -2.15
C VAL A 326 -16.33 -14.00 -2.66
N GLN A 327 -15.28 -14.78 -2.92
CA GLN A 327 -15.39 -16.19 -3.29
C GLN A 327 -15.67 -17.08 -2.06
N GLY A 328 -16.56 -18.05 -2.24
CA GLY A 328 -16.83 -19.11 -1.26
C GLY A 328 -17.72 -18.71 -0.09
N ALA A 329 -18.27 -17.49 -0.09
CA ALA A 329 -19.31 -17.06 0.84
C ALA A 329 -20.55 -17.94 0.68
N VAL A 330 -21.19 -18.30 1.79
CA VAL A 330 -22.37 -19.16 1.80
C VAL A 330 -23.60 -18.28 1.77
N ILE A 331 -24.44 -18.44 0.74
CA ILE A 331 -25.70 -17.73 0.61
C ILE A 331 -26.83 -18.71 0.90
N GLU A 332 -27.65 -18.37 1.89
CA GLU A 332 -28.85 -19.11 2.26
C GLU A 332 -30.07 -18.53 1.56
N ALA A 333 -30.96 -19.39 1.08
CA ALA A 333 -32.15 -19.01 0.35
C ALA A 333 -33.43 -19.53 1.03
N ASP A 334 -34.33 -18.60 1.32
CA ASP A 334 -35.64 -18.85 1.87
C ASP A 334 -36.75 -18.38 0.91
N ALA A 335 -37.59 -19.32 0.48
CA ALA A 335 -38.75 -19.02 -0.35
C ALA A 335 -40.03 -19.01 0.49
N ARG A 336 -40.68 -17.85 0.57
CA ARG A 336 -42.02 -17.74 1.18
C ARG A 336 -43.11 -18.35 0.28
N SER A 337 -42.85 -18.40 -1.02
CA SER A 337 -43.70 -18.96 -2.07
C SER A 337 -42.84 -19.33 -3.28
N GLY A 338 -43.19 -20.43 -3.96
CA GLY A 338 -42.34 -21.02 -5.00
C GLY A 338 -41.52 -22.19 -4.45
N ARG A 339 -40.71 -22.83 -5.30
CA ARG A 339 -39.83 -23.93 -4.89
C ARG A 339 -38.40 -23.67 -5.35
N LEU A 340 -37.48 -23.66 -4.39
CA LEU A 340 -36.04 -23.58 -4.64
C LEU A 340 -35.46 -24.95 -5.01
N SER A 341 -34.54 -24.98 -5.98
CA SER A 341 -33.72 -26.16 -6.27
C SER A 341 -32.74 -26.45 -5.13
N GLU A 342 -32.14 -25.40 -4.59
CA GLU A 342 -31.11 -25.41 -3.56
C GLU A 342 -31.42 -24.30 -2.55
N ARG A 343 -31.13 -24.55 -1.27
CA ARG A 343 -31.31 -23.57 -0.20
C ARG A 343 -30.02 -22.92 0.24
N GLU A 344 -28.90 -23.40 -0.28
CA GLU A 344 -27.57 -22.94 0.07
C GLU A 344 -26.70 -23.06 -1.17
N VAL A 345 -26.04 -21.97 -1.55
CA VAL A 345 -25.09 -21.92 -2.66
C VAL A 345 -23.86 -21.15 -2.21
N ARG A 346 -22.68 -21.63 -2.59
CA ARG A 346 -21.43 -20.90 -2.37
C ARG A 346 -21.12 -20.01 -3.55
N THR A 347 -20.66 -18.80 -3.27
CA THR A 347 -20.24 -17.87 -4.31
C THR A 347 -19.03 -18.37 -5.08
N ASP A 348 -19.01 -18.10 -6.38
CA ASP A 348 -17.91 -18.48 -7.27
C ASP A 348 -16.73 -17.48 -7.23
N ALA A 349 -15.80 -17.57 -8.20
CA ALA A 349 -14.63 -16.69 -8.26
C ALA A 349 -14.97 -15.21 -8.56
N SER A 350 -16.16 -14.94 -9.09
CA SER A 350 -16.71 -13.60 -9.30
C SER A 350 -17.55 -13.12 -8.10
N GLY A 351 -17.63 -13.91 -7.03
CA GLY A 351 -18.46 -13.61 -5.87
C GLY A 351 -19.96 -13.85 -6.11
N GLU A 352 -20.34 -14.54 -7.19
CA GLU A 352 -21.75 -14.72 -7.57
C GLU A 352 -22.32 -16.05 -7.04
N ALA A 353 -23.58 -16.01 -6.60
CA ALA A 353 -24.39 -17.18 -6.26
C ALA A 353 -25.73 -17.13 -7.01
N THR A 354 -26.03 -18.20 -7.74
CA THR A 354 -27.25 -18.31 -8.57
C THR A 354 -28.21 -19.34 -8.00
N PHE A 355 -29.47 -18.94 -7.81
CA PHE A 355 -30.54 -19.80 -7.33
C PHE A 355 -31.62 -19.98 -8.38
N ARG A 356 -32.09 -21.21 -8.53
CA ARG A 356 -33.16 -21.56 -9.45
C ARG A 356 -34.48 -21.72 -8.70
N VAL A 357 -35.46 -20.92 -9.10
CA VAL A 357 -36.76 -20.77 -8.45
C VAL A 357 -37.86 -21.23 -9.41
N SER A 358 -38.62 -22.25 -9.00
CA SER A 358 -39.84 -22.62 -9.69
C SER A 358 -41.03 -21.83 -9.15
N THR A 359 -41.66 -21.05 -10.03
CA THR A 359 -42.74 -20.11 -9.70
C THR A 359 -44.11 -20.77 -9.56
N GLY A 360 -44.26 -22.02 -10.00
CA GLY A 360 -45.52 -22.76 -9.94
C GLY A 360 -46.67 -22.05 -10.67
N ALA A 361 -47.89 -22.17 -10.15
CA ALA A 361 -49.08 -21.44 -10.66
C ALA A 361 -49.35 -20.13 -9.89
N SER A 362 -48.41 -19.71 -9.02
CA SER A 362 -48.56 -18.47 -8.24
C SER A 362 -48.28 -17.27 -9.12
N SER A 363 -49.08 -16.21 -9.00
CA SER A 363 -48.87 -14.96 -9.73
C SER A 363 -47.65 -14.19 -9.22
N THR A 364 -47.20 -14.43 -7.98
CA THR A 364 -46.03 -13.76 -7.39
C THR A 364 -45.32 -14.73 -6.44
N ASN A 365 -44.00 -14.82 -6.55
CA ASN A 365 -43.13 -15.63 -5.71
C ASN A 365 -42.09 -14.74 -5.04
N ARG A 366 -41.96 -14.84 -3.72
CA ARG A 366 -40.96 -14.11 -2.95
C ARG A 366 -39.86 -15.03 -2.44
N VAL A 367 -38.62 -14.72 -2.82
CA VAL A 367 -37.40 -15.40 -2.38
C VAL A 367 -36.51 -14.39 -1.67
N GLU A 368 -35.99 -14.78 -0.52
CA GLU A 368 -35.07 -14.01 0.32
C GLU A 368 -33.74 -14.75 0.32
N LEU A 369 -32.66 -14.04 -0.01
CA LEU A 369 -31.30 -14.55 -0.03
C LEU A 369 -30.50 -13.80 1.04
N THR A 370 -29.75 -14.52 1.87
CA THR A 370 -29.01 -13.96 3.01
C THR A 370 -27.60 -14.55 3.07
N ILE A 371 -26.60 -13.79 3.49
CA ILE A 371 -25.26 -14.31 3.77
C ILE A 371 -25.27 -15.09 5.09
N GLU A 372 -24.77 -16.33 5.09
CA GLU A 372 -24.68 -17.15 6.31
C GLU A 372 -23.85 -16.43 7.39
N GLY A 373 -24.44 -16.24 8.58
CA GLY A 373 -23.73 -15.69 9.73
C GLY A 373 -23.54 -14.17 9.74
N VAL A 374 -24.13 -13.45 8.78
CA VAL A 374 -24.10 -11.98 8.72
C VAL A 374 -25.50 -11.43 8.99
N ASP A 375 -25.59 -10.52 9.97
CA ASP A 375 -26.83 -9.83 10.31
C ASP A 375 -26.87 -8.44 9.64
N GLY A 376 -28.08 -7.99 9.26
CA GLY A 376 -28.30 -6.64 8.72
C GLY A 376 -29.15 -6.65 7.46
N GLU A 377 -29.75 -5.50 7.14
CA GLU A 377 -30.57 -5.35 5.92
C GLU A 377 -29.70 -5.49 4.67
N GLN A 378 -28.45 -4.99 4.70
CA GLN A 378 -27.48 -5.08 3.61
C GLN A 378 -27.06 -6.53 3.28
N ALA A 379 -27.15 -7.45 4.25
CA ALA A 379 -26.81 -8.87 4.06
C ALA A 379 -27.95 -9.67 3.42
N THR A 380 -29.13 -9.06 3.23
CA THR A 380 -30.35 -9.74 2.79
C THR A 380 -30.93 -9.09 1.54
N VAL A 381 -31.18 -9.88 0.50
CA VAL A 381 -31.84 -9.43 -0.73
C VAL A 381 -33.14 -10.18 -0.95
N THR A 382 -34.22 -9.44 -1.21
CA THR A 382 -35.53 -10.03 -1.55
C THR A 382 -35.83 -9.90 -3.04
N PHE A 383 -36.06 -11.02 -3.72
CA PHE A 383 -36.59 -11.07 -5.08
C PHE A 383 -38.11 -11.25 -5.10
N GLU A 384 -38.81 -10.42 -5.86
CA GLU A 384 -40.22 -10.61 -6.21
C GLU A 384 -40.33 -11.08 -7.67
N ILE A 385 -40.71 -12.34 -7.85
CA ILE A 385 -40.73 -13.02 -9.15
C ILE A 385 -42.17 -13.20 -9.59
N THR A 386 -42.55 -12.58 -10.71
CA THR A 386 -43.87 -12.72 -11.32
C THR A 386 -43.82 -13.83 -12.38
N GLY A 387 -44.75 -14.78 -12.30
CA GLY A 387 -44.86 -15.91 -13.24
C GLY A 387 -45.64 -15.59 -14.50
#